data_AF-A0A7L6A7K5-F1
#
_entry.id   AF-A0A7L6A7K5-F1
#
_cell.length_a   1.000
_cell.length_b   1.000
_cell.length_c   1.000
_cell.angle_alpha   90.00
_cell.angle_beta   90.00
_cell.angle_gamma   90.00
#
_symmetry.space_group_name_H-M   'P 1'
#
loop_
_entity.id
_entity.type
_entity.pdbx_description
1 polymer ?
#
loop_
_entity_poly.entity_id
_entity_poly.type
_entity_poly.pdbx_seq_one_letter_code
_entity_poly.pdbx_strand_id
1 'polypeptide(L)' 'MKRICIDVSDETAATLARLVKSCNESHDARDGFTTHGKLSLERLLAMLVEDAGMVMTRPGSWEGANMAQVLMSHGYDV' A
#
# COMPACT_ATOMS: atom_id res chain seq x y z
N MET A 1 -8.35 -15.23 12.56
CA MET A 1 -7.37 -14.44 11.79
C MET A 1 -6.87 -15.33 10.65
N LYS A 2 -6.86 -14.85 9.41
CA LYS A 2 -6.28 -15.57 8.26
C LYS A 2 -4.86 -15.03 8.00
N ARG A 3 -3.94 -15.89 7.57
CA ARG A 3 -2.56 -15.50 7.17
C ARG A 3 -2.42 -15.69 5.66
N ILE A 4 -1.92 -14.67 4.98
CA ILE A 4 -1.54 -14.73 3.56
C ILE A 4 -0.02 -14.57 3.52
N CYS A 5 0.68 -15.48 2.84
CA CYS A 5 2.10 -15.40 2.58
C CYS A 5 2.30 -15.19 1.08
N ILE A 6 3.17 -14.25 0.70
CA ILE A 6 3.49 -13.95 -0.69
C ILE A 6 5.01 -13.99 -0.81
N ASP A 7 5.51 -14.84 -1.71
CA ASP A 7 6.90 -14.84 -2.08
C ASP A 7 7.12 -13.80 -3.19
N VAL A 8 8.12 -12.96 -3.01
CA VAL A 8 8.53 -11.94 -3.98
C VAL A 8 9.99 -12.15 -4.33
N SER A 9 10.42 -11.69 -5.51
CA SER A 9 11.84 -11.72 -5.86
C SER A 9 12.65 -10.79 -4.96
N ASP A 10 13.95 -11.08 -4.82
CA ASP A 10 14.88 -10.21 -4.10
C ASP A 10 14.88 -8.78 -4.67
N GLU A 11 14.72 -8.65 -5.99
CA GLU A 11 14.62 -7.35 -6.67
C GLU A 11 13.38 -6.57 -6.24
N THR A 12 12.22 -7.23 -6.18
CA THR A 12 10.99 -6.61 -5.70
C THR A 12 11.12 -6.22 -4.23
N ALA A 13 11.65 -7.10 -3.38
CA ALA A 13 11.88 -6.80 -1.97
C ALA A 13 12.80 -5.58 -1.78
N ALA A 14 13.91 -5.51 -2.52
CA ALA A 14 14.84 -4.39 -2.49
C ALA A 14 14.19 -3.08 -2.97
N THR A 15 13.35 -3.15 -4.00
CA THR A 15 12.66 -1.96 -4.53
C THR A 15 11.59 -1.45 -3.57
N LEU A 16 10.84 -2.34 -2.91
CA LEU A 16 9.89 -1.95 -1.86
C LEU A 16 10.61 -1.32 -0.65
N ALA A 17 11.77 -1.86 -0.26
CA ALA A 17 12.58 -1.27 0.81
C ALA A 17 13.05 0.16 0.45
N ARG A 18 13.45 0.39 -0.81
CA ARG A 18 13.80 1.74 -1.30
C ARG A 18 12.62 2.69 -1.28
N LEU A 19 11.43 2.23 -1.67
CA LEU A 19 10.20 3.03 -1.60
C LEU A 19 9.91 3.47 -0.16
N VAL A 20 9.93 2.53 0.79
CA VAL A 20 9.72 2.81 2.22
C VAL A 20 10.74 3.83 2.74
N LYS A 21 12.02 3.65 2.38
CA LYS A 21 13.08 4.60 2.74
C LYS A 21 12.78 6.01 2.23
N SER A 22 12.40 6.15 0.96
CA SER A 22 12.07 7.44 0.35
C SER A 22 10.88 8.13 1.02
N CYS A 23 9.81 7.37 1.33
CA CYS A 23 8.67 7.91 2.08
C CYS A 23 9.08 8.43 3.46
N ASN A 24 9.94 7.69 4.17
CA ASN A 24 10.41 8.07 5.50
C ASN A 24 11.38 9.26 5.47
N GLU A 25 12.24 9.36 4.46
CA GLU A 25 13.09 10.53 4.26
C GLU A 25 12.25 11.79 4.01
N SER A 26 11.17 11.68 3.23
CA SER A 26 10.23 12.78 3.02
C SER A 26 9.47 13.15 4.30
N HIS A 27 9.10 12.17 5.12
CA HIS A 27 8.49 12.40 6.43
C HIS A 27 9.43 13.19 7.35
N ASP A 28 10.69 12.75 7.46
CA ASP A 28 11.70 13.39 8.31
C ASP A 28 12.02 14.82 7.83
N ALA A 29 12.13 15.02 6.50
CA ALA A 29 12.37 16.33 5.90
C ALA A 29 11.23 17.34 6.14
N ARG A 30 10.04 16.86 6.49
CA ARG A 30 8.84 17.67 6.75
C ARG A 30 8.45 17.69 8.22
N ASP A 31 9.40 17.45 9.12
CA ASP A 31 9.21 17.45 10.58
C ASP A 31 8.04 16.57 11.06
N GLY A 32 7.93 15.38 10.46
CA GLY A 32 6.95 14.39 10.90
C GLY A 32 5.54 14.54 10.31
N PHE A 33 5.38 15.22 9.17
CA PHE A 33 4.09 15.57 8.55
C PHE A 33 3.11 14.41 8.30
N THR A 34 3.56 13.14 8.27
CA THR A 34 2.61 12.03 8.04
C THR A 34 1.82 11.75 9.32
N THR A 35 0.50 11.69 9.20
CA THR A 35 -0.45 11.38 10.30
C THR A 35 -0.30 9.97 10.88
N HIS A 36 0.50 9.12 10.22
CA HIS A 36 0.68 7.72 10.57
C HIS A 36 2.11 7.37 10.99
N GLY A 37 3.01 8.37 11.08
CA GLY A 37 4.42 8.17 11.41
C GLY A 37 5.20 7.49 10.28
N LYS A 38 6.35 6.90 10.64
CA LYS A 38 7.22 6.20 9.69
C LYS A 38 6.57 4.91 9.16
N LEU A 39 6.78 4.67 7.88
CA LEU A 39 6.33 3.48 7.18
C LEU A 39 7.32 2.33 7.37
N SER A 40 6.80 1.12 7.60
CA SER A 40 7.55 -0.13 7.46
C SER A 40 7.04 -0.90 6.25
N LEU A 41 7.79 -1.91 5.81
CA LEU A 41 7.37 -2.75 4.69
C LEU A 41 6.06 -3.50 5.00
N GLU A 42 5.95 -4.07 6.20
CA GLU A 42 4.76 -4.78 6.66
C GLU A 42 3.56 -3.86 6.70
N ARG A 43 3.74 -2.61 7.15
CA ARG A 43 2.66 -1.63 7.24
C ARG A 43 2.21 -1.15 5.86
N LEU A 44 3.15 -0.99 4.92
CA LEU A 44 2.82 -0.72 3.51
C LEU A 44 1.93 -1.82 2.94
N LEU A 45 2.34 -3.08 3.11
CA LEU A 45 1.59 -4.23 2.57
C LEU A 45 0.23 -4.41 3.25
N ALA A 46 0.16 -4.24 4.57
CA ALA A 46 -1.09 -4.31 5.31
C ALA A 46 -2.10 -3.25 4.84
N MET A 47 -1.66 -2.01 4.68
CA MET A 47 -2.49 -0.91 4.19
C MET A 47 -3.05 -1.19 2.79
N LEU A 48 -2.21 -1.65 1.85
CA LEU A 48 -2.66 -1.98 0.49
C LEU A 48 -3.67 -3.14 0.46
N VAL A 49 -3.52 -4.12 1.34
CA VAL A 49 -4.49 -5.23 1.47
C VAL A 49 -5.82 -4.73 2.05
N GLU A 50 -5.80 -3.83 3.02
CA GLU A 50 -7.00 -3.19 3.57
C GLU A 50 -7.72 -2.36 2.50
N ASP A 51 -7.01 -1.51 1.78
CA ASP A 51 -7.54 -0.66 0.71
C ASP A 51 -8.15 -1.49 -0.43
N ALA A 52 -7.50 -2.60 -0.81
CA ALA A 52 -8.06 -3.54 -1.79
C ALA A 52 -9.39 -4.14 -1.33
N GLY A 53 -9.54 -4.42 -0.02
CA GLY A 53 -10.82 -4.86 0.55
C GLY A 53 -11.91 -3.78 0.54
N MET A 54 -11.53 -2.49 0.51
CA MET A 54 -12.48 -1.37 0.45
C MET A 54 -13.19 -1.26 -0.90
N VAL A 55 -12.65 -1.83 -1.97
CA VAL A 55 -13.35 -1.97 -3.26
C VAL A 55 -14.72 -2.63 -3.06
N MET A 56 -14.78 -3.69 -2.24
CA MET A 56 -16.01 -4.44 -1.98
C MET A 56 -16.82 -3.86 -0.83
N THR A 57 -16.16 -3.38 0.23
CA THR A 57 -16.83 -3.04 1.49
C THR A 57 -17.25 -1.57 1.59
N ARG A 58 -16.57 -0.67 0.88
CA ARG A 58 -16.84 0.77 0.85
C ARG A 58 -16.61 1.33 -0.57
N PRO A 59 -17.36 0.85 -1.57
CA PRO A 59 -17.21 1.32 -2.94
C PRO A 59 -17.41 2.83 -3.03
N GLY A 60 -16.53 3.52 -3.75
CA GLY A 60 -16.54 4.98 -3.88
C GLY A 60 -15.86 5.76 -2.75
N SER A 61 -15.39 5.10 -1.68
CA SER A 61 -14.39 5.69 -0.78
C SER A 61 -13.13 6.06 -1.56
N TRP A 62 -12.32 6.99 -1.04
CA TRP A 62 -11.11 7.39 -1.75
C TRP A 62 -10.18 6.20 -1.98
N GLU A 63 -9.95 5.37 -0.96
CA GLU A 63 -9.14 4.16 -1.01
C GLU A 63 -9.73 3.15 -2.00
N GLY A 64 -11.02 2.83 -1.84
CA GLY A 64 -11.70 1.82 -2.68
C GLY A 64 -11.77 2.23 -4.15
N ALA A 65 -12.04 3.50 -4.46
CA ALA A 65 -12.11 3.98 -5.84
C ALA A 65 -10.73 3.97 -6.52
N ASN A 66 -9.67 4.37 -5.81
CA ASN A 66 -8.31 4.32 -6.37
C ASN A 66 -7.84 2.87 -6.56
N MET A 67 -8.16 1.95 -5.65
CA MET A 67 -7.85 0.53 -5.81
C MET A 67 -8.66 -0.12 -6.94
N ALA A 68 -9.93 0.26 -7.13
CA ALA A 68 -10.73 -0.19 -8.26
C ALA A 68 -10.08 0.25 -9.59
N GLN A 69 -9.62 1.51 -9.67
CA GLN A 69 -8.90 2.00 -10.86
C GLN A 69 -7.63 1.20 -11.15
N VAL A 70 -6.84 0.85 -10.12
CA VAL A 70 -5.64 0.00 -10.30
C VAL A 70 -6.03 -1.35 -10.88
N LEU A 71 -7.04 -2.01 -10.31
CA LEU A 71 -7.53 -3.31 -10.78
C LEU A 71 -8.08 -3.25 -12.22
N MET A 72 -8.90 -2.24 -12.54
CA MET A 72 -9.40 -2.00 -13.90
C MET A 72 -8.28 -1.75 -14.90
N SER A 73 -7.21 -1.05 -14.49
CA SER A 73 -6.03 -0.82 -15.34
C SER A 73 -5.26 -2.11 -15.63
N HIS A 74 -5.44 -3.14 -14.81
CA HIS A 74 -4.95 -4.49 -15.04
C HIS A 74 -5.96 -5.41 -15.75
N GLY A 75 -7.14 -4.89 -16.13
CA GLY A 75 -8.17 -5.62 -16.88
C GLY A 75 -9.15 -6.42 -16.02
N TYR A 76 -9.17 -6.21 -14.70
CA TYR A 76 -10.18 -6.79 -13.82
C TYR A 76 -11.47 -5.96 -13.86
N ASP A 77 -12.62 -6.62 -13.88
CA ASP A 77 -13.94 -6.01 -13.77
C ASP A 77 -14.34 -5.94 -12.30
N VAL A 78 -14.30 -4.73 -11.71
CA VAL A 78 -14.50 -4.47 -10.28
C VAL A 78 -15.31 -3.20 -10.02
#